data_AF-A0A7Y0N1G2-F1
#
_entry.id   AF-A0A7Y0N1G2-F1
#
_cell.length_a   1.000
_cell.length_b   1.000
_cell.length_c   1.000
_cell.angle_alpha   90.00
_cell.angle_beta   90.00
_cell.angle_gamma   90.00
#
_symmetry.space_group_name_H-M   'P 1'
#
loop_
_entity.id
_entity.type
_entity.pdbx_description
1 polymer ?
#
loop_
_entity_poly.entity_id
_entity_poly.type
_entity_poly.pdbx_seq_one_letter_code
_entity_poly.pdbx_strand_id
1 'polypeptide(L)'
;VSVPVEAVWADPATIFKENALSQKQNWYALADVFGVDRQGLIDKIKRNEKRRFIYLQRQVSPAMANYIRELKLPGIGLKSESRRYYPAGEVSAHLVGVTGIDGHGLEGVERSYDEWLTGEEGKKTIRKDRYGRVVENIAWQDKQEGKSLQLTIDQRLQAIAYRAIKQAVADHRATSGSVVMLDVKT
;
A
#
# COMPACT_ATOMS: atom_id res chain seq x y z
N VAL A 1 -0.87 -12.40 -2.38
CA VAL A 1 -1.10 -12.46 -0.91
C VAL A 1 -1.12 -11.04 -0.35
N SER A 2 -2.03 -10.69 0.56
CA SER A 2 -2.02 -9.37 1.22
C SER A 2 -1.11 -9.41 2.44
N VAL A 3 -0.17 -8.47 2.51
CA VAL A 3 0.77 -8.31 3.63
C VAL A 3 0.39 -7.04 4.39
N PRO A 4 0.26 -7.09 5.74
CA PRO A 4 -0.02 -5.91 6.53
C PRO A 4 1.17 -4.94 6.47
N VAL A 5 0.88 -3.67 6.22
CA VAL A 5 1.83 -2.56 6.23
C VAL A 5 1.20 -1.36 6.92
N GLU A 6 1.96 -0.31 7.17
CA GLU A 6 1.42 0.93 7.71
C GLU A 6 1.71 2.10 6.75
N ALA A 7 0.89 3.13 6.81
CA ALA A 7 1.17 4.43 6.22
C ALA A 7 1.36 5.47 7.32
N VAL A 8 2.30 6.37 7.10
CA VAL A 8 2.56 7.51 7.95
C VAL A 8 1.78 8.70 7.39
N TRP A 9 0.97 9.31 8.24
CA TRP A 9 0.18 10.48 7.90
C TRP A 9 0.42 11.59 8.92
N ALA A 10 0.13 12.82 8.50
CA ALA A 10 0.23 14.02 9.33
C ALA A 10 -1.10 14.76 9.43
N ASP A 11 -1.32 15.39 10.57
CA ASP A 11 -2.30 16.44 10.84
C ASP A 11 -1.55 17.79 10.98
N PRO A 12 -1.28 18.49 9.86
CA PRO A 12 -0.61 19.78 9.88
C PRO A 12 -1.23 20.79 10.86
N ALA A 13 -2.55 20.88 10.93
CA ALA A 13 -3.20 21.84 11.82
C ALA A 13 -2.85 21.58 13.29
N THR A 14 -2.74 20.32 13.69
CA THR A 14 -2.29 19.95 15.04
C THR A 14 -0.79 20.24 15.23
N ILE A 15 0.04 19.93 14.23
CA ILE A 15 1.48 20.23 14.25
C ILE A 15 1.74 21.72 14.47
N PHE A 16 1.02 22.60 13.78
CA PHE A 16 1.15 24.06 13.93
C PHE A 16 0.62 24.55 15.27
N LYS A 17 -0.54 24.06 15.69
CA LYS A 17 -1.16 24.44 16.97
C LYS A 17 -0.26 24.13 18.16
N GLU A 18 0.42 22.99 18.14
CA GLU A 18 1.32 22.55 19.21
C GLU A 18 2.76 23.03 19.02
N ASN A 19 3.03 23.84 17.99
CA ASN A 19 4.37 24.28 17.62
C ASN A 19 5.37 23.10 17.51
N ALA A 20 4.90 21.95 17.03
CA ALA A 20 5.68 20.71 17.02
C ALA A 20 6.89 20.79 16.07
N LEU A 21 6.88 21.69 15.09
CA LEU A 21 8.02 21.98 14.21
C LEU A 21 9.23 22.56 14.96
N SER A 22 9.08 23.00 16.21
CA SER A 22 10.19 23.40 17.07
C SER A 22 11.14 22.23 17.39
N GLN A 23 10.64 20.98 17.37
CA GLN A 23 11.43 19.75 17.58
C GLN A 23 12.22 19.36 16.31
N LYS A 24 13.07 20.27 15.81
CA LYS A 24 13.76 20.12 14.51
C LYS A 24 14.48 18.78 14.36
N GLN A 25 15.12 18.29 15.43
CA GLN A 25 15.85 17.03 15.41
C GLN A 25 14.95 15.84 15.05
N ASN A 26 13.74 15.77 15.62
CA ASN A 26 12.81 14.67 15.37
C ASN A 26 12.24 14.74 13.95
N TRP A 27 12.00 15.94 13.43
CA TRP A 27 11.57 16.14 12.03
C TRP A 27 12.67 15.79 11.03
N TYR A 28 13.93 16.08 11.36
CA TYR A 28 15.07 15.67 10.53
C TYR A 28 15.27 14.15 10.56
N ALA A 29 15.15 13.53 11.73
CA ALA A 29 15.16 12.07 11.84
C ALA A 29 14.03 11.42 11.01
N LEU A 30 12.82 12.01 11.04
CA LEU A 30 11.70 11.54 10.22
C LEU A 30 12.00 11.66 8.71
N ALA A 31 12.56 12.78 8.27
CA ALA A 31 12.95 12.99 6.87
C ALA A 31 14.06 12.01 6.43
N ASP A 32 15.07 11.82 7.28
CA ASP A 32 16.20 10.92 7.02
C ASP A 32 15.72 9.46 6.88
N VAL A 33 14.78 9.03 7.73
CA VAL A 33 14.17 7.69 7.66
C VAL A 33 13.32 7.51 6.40
N PHE A 34 12.66 8.56 5.94
CA PHE A 34 11.96 8.54 4.66
C PHE A 34 12.89 8.65 3.44
N GLY A 35 14.17 9.02 3.65
CA GLY A 35 15.09 9.32 2.56
C GLY A 35 14.69 10.54 1.73
N VAL A 36 13.99 11.50 2.34
CA VAL A 36 13.52 12.73 1.68
C VAL A 36 14.29 13.94 2.18
N ASP A 37 14.31 15.02 1.38
CA ASP A 37 14.91 16.27 1.81
C ASP A 37 14.23 16.82 3.08
N ARG A 38 15.05 17.21 4.05
CA ARG A 38 14.62 17.71 5.36
C ARG A 38 13.76 18.96 5.23
N GLN A 39 14.19 19.90 4.39
CA GLN A 39 13.45 21.14 4.19
C GLN A 39 12.18 20.88 3.37
N GLY A 40 12.24 20.00 2.37
CA GLY A 40 11.12 19.54 1.56
C GLY A 40 10.00 18.92 2.38
N LEU A 41 10.32 18.11 3.41
CA LEU A 41 9.32 17.57 4.34
C LEU A 41 8.63 18.68 5.14
N ILE A 42 9.41 19.59 5.72
CA ILE A 42 8.89 20.72 6.50
C ILE A 42 8.01 21.61 5.61
N ASP A 43 8.43 21.88 4.39
CA ASP A 43 7.69 22.72 3.45
C ASP A 43 6.40 22.04 2.98
N LYS A 44 6.41 20.72 2.81
CA LYS A 44 5.19 19.94 2.55
C LYS A 44 4.17 20.10 3.68
N ILE A 45 4.62 20.11 4.94
CA ILE A 45 3.74 20.34 6.09
C ILE A 45 3.22 21.78 6.10
N LYS A 46 4.12 22.77 5.91
CA LYS A 46 3.76 24.20 5.86
C LYS A 46 2.73 24.52 4.78
N ARG A 47 2.91 24.00 3.56
CA ARG A 47 1.94 24.19 2.46
C ARG A 47 0.55 23.64 2.77
N ASN A 48 0.44 22.76 3.75
CA ASN A 48 -0.81 22.11 4.13
C ASN A 48 -1.27 22.49 5.55
N GLU A 49 -0.83 23.64 6.10
CA GLU A 49 -1.05 24.04 7.50
C GLU A 49 -2.49 23.87 8.03
N LYS A 50 -3.50 24.05 7.17
CA LYS A 50 -4.92 23.98 7.54
C LYS A 50 -5.52 22.57 7.41
N ARG A 51 -4.82 21.64 6.76
CA ARG A 51 -5.31 20.27 6.55
C ARG A 51 -5.20 19.48 7.85
N ARG A 52 -6.16 18.56 8.02
CA ARG A 52 -6.22 17.61 9.15
C ARG A 52 -5.65 16.23 8.81
N PHE A 53 -5.34 16.00 7.53
CA PHE A 53 -4.80 14.73 7.03
C PHE A 53 -4.00 14.96 5.75
N ILE A 54 -2.75 14.49 5.73
CA ILE A 54 -1.93 14.32 4.53
C ILE A 54 -1.10 13.03 4.68
N TYR A 55 -0.89 12.29 3.59
CA TYR A 55 0.08 11.20 3.60
C TYR A 55 1.51 11.76 3.54
N LEU A 56 2.37 11.27 4.43
CA LEU A 56 3.80 11.53 4.39
C LEU A 56 4.52 10.44 3.62
N GLN A 57 4.27 9.17 3.98
CA GLN A 57 4.84 7.98 3.35
C GLN A 57 3.83 6.83 3.47
N ARG A 58 3.67 6.01 2.42
CA ARG A 58 2.77 4.85 2.44
C ARG A 58 3.55 3.54 2.39
N GLN A 59 2.89 2.47 2.83
CA GLN A 59 3.43 1.10 2.78
C GLN A 59 4.82 0.96 3.44
N VAL A 60 5.03 1.61 4.60
CA VAL A 60 6.28 1.55 5.36
C VAL A 60 6.48 0.20 6.02
N SER A 61 7.75 -0.16 6.24
CA SER A 61 8.10 -1.40 6.93
C SER A 61 7.71 -1.32 8.42
N PRO A 62 7.47 -2.47 9.09
CA PRO A 62 7.20 -2.49 10.53
C PRO A 62 8.30 -1.84 11.37
N ALA A 63 9.57 -2.02 10.99
CA ALA A 63 10.71 -1.39 11.67
C ALA A 63 10.66 0.14 11.58
N MET A 64 10.35 0.67 10.39
CA MET A 64 10.19 2.12 10.17
C MET A 64 9.00 2.67 10.95
N ALA A 65 7.86 1.96 10.95
CA ALA A 65 6.68 2.37 11.70
C ALA A 65 6.95 2.41 13.22
N ASN A 66 7.68 1.41 13.75
CA ASN A 66 8.08 1.38 15.15
C ASN A 66 8.97 2.58 15.51
N TYR A 67 9.98 2.87 14.71
CA TYR A 67 10.85 4.03 14.92
C TYR A 67 10.06 5.35 14.93
N ILE A 68 9.14 5.53 13.99
CA ILE A 68 8.31 6.74 13.90
C ILE A 68 7.40 6.90 15.13
N ARG A 69 6.90 5.78 15.68
CA ARG A 69 6.11 5.78 16.91
C ARG A 69 6.93 6.28 18.11
N GLU A 70 8.22 5.95 18.15
CA GLU A 70 9.14 6.36 19.22
C GLU A 70 9.53 7.85 19.14
N LEU A 71 9.47 8.47 17.95
CA LEU A 71 9.73 9.90 17.80
C LEU A 71 8.69 10.78 18.52
N LYS A 72 7.51 10.23 18.84
CA LYS A 72 6.43 10.91 19.61
C LYS A 72 6.09 12.31 19.08
N LEU A 73 6.15 12.48 17.76
CA LEU A 73 5.87 13.74 17.09
C LEU A 73 4.36 14.05 17.13
N PRO A 74 3.94 15.19 17.73
CA PRO A 74 2.54 15.58 17.72
C PRO A 74 2.01 15.76 16.30
N GLY A 75 0.80 15.26 16.07
CA GLY A 75 0.15 15.32 14.76
C GLY A 75 0.75 14.38 13.71
N ILE A 76 1.63 13.44 14.07
CA ILE A 76 2.00 12.30 13.23
C ILE A 76 1.25 11.06 13.70
N GLY A 77 0.71 10.30 12.74
CA GLY A 77 0.01 9.05 13.01
C GLY A 77 0.42 7.95 12.04
N LEU A 78 0.14 6.72 12.46
CA LEU A 78 0.22 5.53 11.62
C LEU A 78 -1.20 5.08 11.29
N LYS A 79 -1.38 4.60 10.06
CA LYS A 79 -2.63 4.03 9.56
C LYS A 79 -2.31 2.65 9.01
N SER A 80 -3.02 1.63 9.50
CA SER A 80 -2.90 0.27 8.94
C SER A 80 -3.35 0.25 7.48
N GLU A 81 -2.55 -0.36 6.64
CA GLU A 81 -2.78 -0.58 5.22
C GLU A 81 -2.43 -2.03 4.86
N SER A 82 -2.65 -2.40 3.60
CA SER A 82 -2.17 -3.68 3.07
C SER A 82 -1.48 -3.46 1.73
N ARG A 83 -0.51 -4.32 1.42
CA ARG A 83 0.18 -4.34 0.13
C ARG A 83 0.17 -5.76 -0.42
N ARG A 84 0.02 -5.92 -1.73
CA ARG A 84 0.15 -7.22 -2.38
C ARG A 84 1.60 -7.68 -2.44
N TYR A 85 1.81 -8.94 -2.09
CA TYR A 85 3.02 -9.72 -2.32
C TYR A 85 2.72 -10.85 -3.31
N TYR A 86 3.58 -11.00 -4.32
CA TYR A 86 3.46 -11.95 -5.41
C TYR A 86 4.59 -12.99 -5.32
N PRO A 87 4.39 -14.15 -4.65
CA PRO A 87 5.46 -15.11 -4.37
C PRO A 87 6.13 -15.70 -5.63
N ALA A 88 5.36 -15.84 -6.72
CA ALA A 88 5.86 -16.36 -7.99
C ALA A 88 6.62 -15.30 -8.82
N GLY A 89 6.60 -14.03 -8.42
CA GLY A 89 7.27 -12.93 -9.12
C GLY A 89 6.94 -12.89 -10.61
N GLU A 90 7.99 -12.78 -11.43
CA GLU A 90 7.89 -12.66 -12.90
C GLU A 90 7.22 -13.86 -13.58
N VAL A 91 7.25 -15.06 -12.98
CA VAL A 91 6.77 -16.31 -13.59
C VAL A 91 5.30 -16.25 -13.98
N SER A 92 4.50 -15.52 -13.19
CA SER A 92 3.06 -15.39 -13.39
C SER A 92 2.60 -13.93 -13.46
N ALA A 93 3.53 -12.97 -13.63
CA ALA A 93 3.25 -11.55 -13.48
C ALA A 93 2.20 -11.02 -14.46
N HIS A 94 2.29 -11.37 -15.75
CA HIS A 94 1.33 -10.91 -16.76
C HIS A 94 -0.09 -11.44 -16.52
N LEU A 95 -0.20 -12.66 -15.98
CA LEU A 95 -1.50 -13.28 -15.71
C LEU A 95 -2.12 -12.72 -14.43
N VAL A 96 -1.37 -12.76 -13.34
CA VAL A 96 -1.86 -12.31 -12.02
C VAL A 96 -2.09 -10.80 -12.03
N GLY A 97 -1.20 -10.05 -12.68
CA GLY A 97 -1.20 -8.60 -12.67
C GLY A 97 -0.69 -8.01 -11.36
N VAL A 98 -1.00 -6.74 -11.16
CA VAL A 98 -0.55 -5.95 -10.01
C VAL A 98 -1.66 -5.06 -9.46
N THR A 99 -1.58 -4.72 -8.18
CA THR A 99 -2.43 -3.70 -7.55
C THR A 99 -1.71 -2.36 -7.45
N GLY A 100 -2.47 -1.28 -7.48
CA GLY A 100 -2.01 0.07 -7.18
C GLY A 100 -1.72 0.28 -5.69
N ILE A 101 -1.28 1.49 -5.36
CA ILE A 101 -0.96 1.88 -3.97
C ILE A 101 -2.19 1.89 -3.05
N ASP A 102 -3.38 2.05 -3.63
CA ASP A 102 -4.68 1.99 -2.94
C ASP A 102 -5.24 0.57 -2.81
N GLY A 103 -4.53 -0.44 -3.33
CA GLY A 103 -4.93 -1.84 -3.21
C GLY A 103 -5.84 -2.35 -4.33
N HIS A 104 -6.28 -1.48 -5.25
CA HIS A 104 -7.08 -1.86 -6.41
C HIS A 104 -6.24 -2.49 -7.53
N GLY A 105 -6.77 -3.53 -8.16
CA GLY A 105 -6.18 -4.20 -9.31
C GLY A 105 -6.07 -3.32 -10.54
N LEU A 106 -4.86 -3.24 -11.10
CA LEU A 106 -4.57 -2.43 -12.29
C LEU A 106 -4.44 -3.28 -13.56
N GLU A 107 -4.02 -4.54 -13.41
CA GLU A 107 -3.74 -5.46 -14.51
C GLU A 107 -4.16 -6.89 -14.16
N GLY A 108 -4.23 -7.75 -15.19
CA GLY A 108 -4.41 -9.20 -15.04
C GLY A 108 -5.64 -9.59 -14.22
N VAL A 109 -5.51 -10.71 -13.51
CA VAL A 109 -6.51 -11.24 -12.58
C VAL A 109 -6.87 -10.23 -11.50
N GLU A 110 -5.90 -9.49 -10.94
CA GLU A 110 -6.18 -8.50 -9.88
C GLU A 110 -7.20 -7.46 -10.36
N ARG A 111 -7.11 -7.00 -11.61
CA ARG A 111 -8.09 -6.07 -12.18
C ARG A 111 -9.39 -6.75 -12.57
N SER A 112 -9.32 -7.91 -13.24
CA SER A 112 -10.53 -8.61 -13.71
C SER A 112 -11.44 -9.05 -12.57
N TYR A 113 -10.87 -9.29 -11.38
CA TYR A 113 -11.58 -9.72 -10.18
C TYR A 113 -11.45 -8.72 -9.03
N ASP A 114 -11.21 -7.43 -9.31
CA ASP A 114 -10.97 -6.42 -8.25
C ASP A 114 -12.11 -6.43 -7.22
N GLU A 115 -13.36 -6.29 -7.67
CA GLU A 115 -14.54 -6.30 -6.79
C GLU A 115 -14.66 -7.59 -5.95
N TRP A 116 -14.31 -8.74 -6.52
CA TRP A 116 -14.32 -10.03 -5.80
C TRP A 116 -13.22 -10.09 -4.74
N LEU A 117 -12.04 -9.53 -5.04
CA LEU A 117 -10.83 -9.60 -4.24
C LEU A 117 -10.71 -8.49 -3.19
N THR A 118 -11.37 -7.35 -3.38
CA THR A 118 -11.35 -6.21 -2.44
C THR A 118 -12.42 -6.36 -1.36
N GLY A 119 -13.59 -6.90 -1.71
CA GLY A 119 -14.76 -6.86 -0.84
C GLY A 119 -15.30 -5.43 -0.68
N GLU A 120 -15.98 -5.17 0.45
CA GLU A 120 -16.59 -3.87 0.74
C GLU A 120 -15.93 -3.19 1.94
N GLU A 121 -15.59 -1.90 1.81
CA GLU A 121 -15.05 -1.12 2.91
C GLU A 121 -16.09 -0.91 4.02
N GLY A 122 -15.65 -1.12 5.27
CA GLY A 122 -16.43 -0.73 6.44
C GLY A 122 -16.43 0.79 6.61
N LYS A 123 -17.46 1.33 7.27
CA LYS A 123 -17.58 2.75 7.55
C LYS A 123 -17.78 3.00 9.03
N LYS A 124 -17.07 4.00 9.55
CA LYS A 124 -17.21 4.44 10.94
C LYS A 124 -17.52 5.92 10.97
N THR A 125 -18.66 6.29 11.53
CA THR A 125 -19.05 7.68 11.75
C THR A 125 -18.68 8.07 13.18
N ILE A 126 -17.86 9.11 13.32
CA ILE A 126 -17.39 9.63 14.61
C ILE A 126 -17.73 11.11 14.77
N ARG A 127 -18.13 11.50 15.97
CA ARG A 127 -18.20 12.91 16.37
C ARG A 127 -16.86 13.32 16.95
N LYS A 128 -16.33 14.44 16.46
CA LYS A 128 -15.09 15.03 16.96
C LYS A 128 -15.39 16.38 17.62
N ASP A 129 -14.63 16.73 18.65
CA ASP A 129 -14.66 18.10 19.21
C ASP A 129 -13.91 19.09 18.30
N ARG A 130 -13.91 20.39 18.68
CA ARG A 130 -13.17 21.44 17.97
C ARG A 130 -11.65 21.20 17.91
N TYR A 131 -11.15 20.26 18.69
CA TYR A 131 -9.74 19.88 18.75
C TYR A 131 -9.45 18.60 17.96
N GLY A 132 -10.45 18.01 17.30
CA GLY A 132 -10.33 16.81 16.48
C GLY A 132 -10.30 15.50 17.29
N ARG A 133 -10.50 15.56 18.61
CA ARG A 133 -10.56 14.38 19.48
C ARG A 133 -11.90 13.70 19.28
N VAL A 134 -11.90 12.36 19.23
CA VAL A 134 -13.13 11.57 19.11
C VAL A 134 -13.88 11.65 20.44
N VAL A 135 -15.10 12.21 20.40
CA VAL A 135 -15.97 12.33 21.58
C VAL A 135 -17.09 11.30 21.58
N GLU A 136 -17.45 10.77 20.41
CA GLU A 136 -18.52 9.78 20.28
C GLU A 136 -18.36 8.95 18.99
N ASN A 137 -18.75 7.68 19.03
CA ASN A 137 -18.89 6.84 17.84
C ASN A 137 -20.39 6.70 17.53
N ILE A 138 -20.83 7.28 16.41
CA ILE A 138 -22.25 7.42 16.05
C ILE A 138 -22.77 6.15 15.37
N ALA A 139 -22.03 5.64 14.38
CA ALA A 139 -22.46 4.51 13.57
C ALA A 139 -21.26 3.71 13.08
N TRP A 140 -21.49 2.42 12.87
CA TRP A 140 -20.49 1.45 12.43
C TRP A 140 -21.12 0.53 11.40
N GLN A 141 -20.42 0.36 10.28
CA GLN A 141 -20.70 -0.62 9.25
C GLN A 141 -19.45 -1.47 9.11
N ASP A 142 -19.59 -2.77 9.32
CA ASP A 142 -18.47 -3.69 9.23
C ASP A 142 -17.94 -3.79 7.80
N LYS A 143 -16.63 -3.99 7.68
CA LYS A 143 -16.01 -4.31 6.39
C LYS A 143 -16.38 -5.73 5.98
N GLN A 144 -16.60 -5.96 4.69
CA GLN A 144 -16.65 -7.30 4.13
C GLN A 144 -15.30 -7.61 3.48
N GLU A 145 -14.65 -8.68 3.92
CA GLU A 145 -13.36 -9.07 3.33
C GLU A 145 -13.56 -9.61 1.93
N GLY A 146 -12.58 -9.32 1.07
CA GLY A 146 -12.50 -9.93 -0.26
C GLY A 146 -12.43 -11.44 -0.18
N LYS A 147 -12.92 -12.09 -1.23
CA LYS A 147 -13.02 -13.54 -1.31
C LYS A 147 -11.76 -14.14 -1.91
N SER A 148 -11.44 -15.38 -1.52
CA SER A 148 -10.37 -16.13 -2.18
C SER A 148 -10.75 -16.44 -3.62
N LEU A 149 -9.74 -16.51 -4.48
CA LEU A 149 -9.88 -16.89 -5.88
C LEU A 149 -8.86 -17.98 -6.18
N GLN A 150 -9.35 -19.12 -6.67
CA GLN A 150 -8.50 -20.21 -7.16
C GLN A 150 -8.43 -20.12 -8.68
N LEU A 151 -7.22 -20.03 -9.22
CA LEU A 151 -6.99 -20.00 -10.65
C LEU A 151 -6.94 -21.41 -11.22
N THR A 152 -7.15 -21.52 -12.53
CA THR A 152 -6.96 -22.74 -13.31
C THR A 152 -5.47 -23.11 -13.51
N ILE A 153 -4.56 -22.25 -13.07
CA ILE A 153 -3.13 -22.39 -13.31
C ILE A 153 -2.49 -23.38 -12.35
N ASP A 154 -1.83 -24.39 -12.90
CA ASP A 154 -0.84 -25.18 -12.18
C ASP A 154 0.50 -24.43 -12.15
N GLN A 155 0.92 -24.00 -10.97
CA GLN A 155 2.15 -23.22 -10.77
C GLN A 155 3.42 -23.95 -11.24
N ARG A 156 3.43 -25.30 -11.22
CA ARG A 156 4.57 -26.12 -11.66
C ARG A 156 4.68 -26.08 -13.19
N LEU A 157 3.55 -26.26 -13.88
CA LEU A 157 3.50 -26.18 -15.33
C LEU A 157 3.80 -24.76 -15.81
N GLN A 158 3.26 -23.74 -15.13
CA GLN A 158 3.56 -22.34 -15.40
C GLN A 158 5.07 -22.05 -15.29
N ALA A 159 5.74 -22.54 -14.24
CA ALA A 159 7.17 -22.36 -14.06
C ALA A 159 7.99 -23.05 -15.17
N ILE A 160 7.59 -24.24 -15.60
CA ILE A 160 8.23 -24.97 -16.70
C ILE A 160 8.06 -24.19 -18.02
N ALA A 161 6.84 -23.76 -18.34
CA ALA A 161 6.52 -23.01 -19.56
C ALA A 161 7.28 -21.68 -19.59
N TYR A 162 7.28 -20.93 -18.48
CA TYR A 162 7.99 -19.66 -18.36
C TYR A 162 9.50 -19.83 -18.59
N ARG A 163 10.11 -20.84 -17.97
CA ARG A 163 11.55 -21.12 -18.17
C ARG A 163 11.85 -21.47 -19.63
N ALA A 164 11.03 -22.31 -20.26
CA ALA A 164 11.23 -22.72 -21.64
C ALA A 164 11.12 -21.54 -22.62
N ILE A 165 10.09 -20.71 -22.49
CA ILE A 165 9.92 -19.55 -23.39
C ILE A 165 10.99 -18.48 -23.15
N LYS A 166 11.37 -18.24 -21.89
CA LYS A 166 12.45 -17.30 -21.54
C LYS A 166 13.78 -17.72 -22.16
N GLN A 167 14.10 -19.02 -22.09
CA GLN A 167 15.30 -19.57 -22.73
C GLN A 167 15.24 -19.46 -24.25
N ALA A 168 14.12 -19.84 -24.87
CA ALA A 168 13.95 -19.75 -26.32
C ALA A 168 14.09 -18.31 -26.85
N VAL A 169 13.51 -17.33 -26.16
CA VAL A 169 13.65 -15.91 -26.51
C VAL A 169 15.11 -15.47 -26.44
N ALA A 170 15.86 -15.89 -25.41
CA ALA A 170 17.27 -15.58 -25.27
C ALA A 170 18.13 -16.23 -26.36
N ASP A 171 17.96 -17.53 -26.60
CA ASP A 171 18.74 -18.31 -27.57
C ASP A 171 18.55 -17.82 -28.99
N HIS A 172 17.32 -17.44 -29.34
CA HIS A 172 16.98 -16.94 -30.68
C HIS A 172 17.07 -15.42 -30.81
N ARG A 173 17.44 -14.70 -29.74
CA ARG A 173 17.45 -13.22 -29.69
C ARG A 173 16.13 -12.63 -30.19
N ALA A 174 15.02 -13.28 -29.85
CA ALA A 174 13.70 -12.81 -30.25
C ALA A 174 13.30 -11.56 -29.44
N THR A 175 12.44 -10.73 -30.01
CA THR A 175 11.91 -9.54 -29.30
C THR A 175 10.95 -9.93 -28.16
N SER A 176 10.15 -10.98 -28.35
CA SER A 176 9.18 -11.48 -27.38
C SER A 176 8.78 -12.94 -27.67
N GLY A 177 8.06 -13.57 -26.73
CA GLY A 177 7.52 -14.91 -26.89
C GLY A 177 6.37 -15.16 -25.91
N SER A 178 5.39 -15.97 -26.33
CA SER A 178 4.21 -16.30 -25.54
C SER A 178 3.92 -17.80 -25.65
N VAL A 179 3.44 -18.39 -24.56
CA VAL A 179 3.01 -19.80 -24.52
C VAL A 179 1.65 -19.86 -23.82
N VAL A 180 0.72 -20.60 -24.43
CA VAL A 180 -0.59 -20.89 -23.86
C VAL A 180 -0.75 -22.40 -23.79
N MET A 181 -1.18 -22.89 -22.63
CA MET A 181 -1.44 -24.30 -22.37
C MET A 181 -2.89 -24.44 -21.92
N LEU A 182 -3.58 -25.43 -22.46
CA LEU A 182 -4.99 -25.71 -22.20
C LEU A 182 -5.13 -27.17 -21.78
N ASP A 183 -6.03 -27.44 -20.84
CA ASP A 183 -6.54 -28.79 -20.65
C ASP A 183 -7.58 -29.05 -21.75
N VAL A 184 -7.44 -30.15 -22.49
CA VAL A 184 -8.33 -30.46 -23.62
C VAL A 184 -9.71 -30.94 -23.18
N LYS A 185 -9.87 -31.35 -21.91
CA LYS A 185 -11.11 -31.90 -21.38
C LYS A 185 -11.98 -30.87 -20.66
N THR A 186 -11.39 -29.78 -20.16
CA THR A 186 -12.06 -28.74 -19.37
C THR A 186 -11.78 -27.38 -19.97
#